data_AF-A0A3D4JIS9-F1
#
_entry.id   AF-A0A3D4JIS9-F1
#
_cell.length_a   1.000
_cell.length_b   1.000
_cell.length_c   1.000
_cell.angle_alpha   90.00
_cell.angle_beta   90.00
_cell.angle_gamma   90.00
#
_symmetry.space_group_name_H-M   'P 1'
#
loop_
_entity.id
_entity.type
_entity.pdbx_description
1 polymer ?
#
loop_
_entity_poly.entity_id
_entity_poly.type
_entity_poly.pdbx_seq_one_letter_code
_entity_poly.pdbx_strand_id
1 'polypeptide(L)' 'MPSFSSPPNQQAYYEEVWMIVRQIPRGKVATYGQIAKMI' A
#
# COMPACT_ATOMS: atom_id res chain seq x y z
N MET A 1 -1.28 -21.07 -2.17
CA MET A 1 -2.34 -20.05 -2.29
C MET A 1 -1.91 -18.89 -1.41
N PRO A 2 -1.65 -17.67 -1.93
CA PRO A 2 -1.39 -16.55 -1.04
C PRO A 2 -2.67 -16.29 -0.25
N SER A 3 -2.56 -16.43 1.08
CA SER A 3 -3.62 -16.11 2.02
C SER A 3 -3.82 -14.60 1.99
N PHE A 4 -4.89 -14.12 1.35
CA PHE A 4 -5.36 -12.75 1.54
C PHE A 4 -6.03 -12.66 2.93
N SER A 5 -5.23 -12.81 3.99
CA SER A 5 -5.70 -12.49 5.33
C SER A 5 -5.69 -10.98 5.45
N SER A 6 -6.86 -10.38 5.65
CA SER A 6 -6.92 -8.99 6.11
C SER A 6 -5.96 -8.83 7.29
N PRO A 7 -5.02 -7.86 7.25
CA PRO A 7 -4.07 -7.70 8.32
C PRO A 7 -4.83 -7.58 9.65
N PRO A 8 -4.38 -8.26 10.72
CA PRO A 8 -5.06 -8.24 12.02
C PRO A 8 -5.23 -6.83 12.57
N ASN A 9 -4.42 -5.88 12.08
CA ASN A 9 -4.54 -4.45 12.35
C ASN A 9 -4.67 -3.67 11.03
N GLN A 10 -5.90 -3.46 10.59
CA GLN A 10 -6.21 -2.69 9.36
C GLN A 10 -5.68 -1.24 9.44
N GLN A 11 -5.62 -0.67 10.65
CA GLN A 11 -5.14 0.69 10.88
C GLN A 11 -3.66 0.83 10.47
N ALA A 12 -2.82 -0.10 10.93
CA ALA A 12 -1.39 -0.12 10.60
C ALA A 12 -1.16 -0.30 9.09
N TYR A 13 -1.95 -1.16 8.45
CA TYR A 13 -1.90 -1.34 7.00
C TYR A 13 -2.27 -0.08 6.22
N TYR A 14 -3.31 0.64 6.64
CA TYR A 14 -3.68 1.91 6.00
C TYR A 14 -2.64 3.00 6.20
N GLU A 15 -2.05 3.10 7.39
CA GLU A 15 -0.96 4.03 7.65
C GLU A 15 0.23 3.77 6.73
N GLU A 16 0.61 2.51 6.54
CA GLU A 16 1.69 2.10 5.65
C GLU A 16 1.39 2.44 4.18
N VAL A 17 0.18 2.10 3.70
CA VAL A 17 -0.28 2.50 2.36
C VAL A 17 -0.22 4.02 2.18
N TRP A 18 -0.68 4.80 3.17
CA TRP A 18 -0.66 6.26 3.10
C TRP A 18 0.75 6.83 3.13
N MET A 19 1.67 6.21 3.86
CA MET A 19 3.09 6.61 3.85
C MET A 19 3.69 6.42 2.46
N ILE A 20 3.41 5.29 1.79
CA ILE A 20 3.91 4.99 0.46
C ILE A 20 3.29 5.92 -0.59
N VAL A 21 1.96 6.09 -0.60
CA VAL A 21 1.26 6.93 -1.59
C VAL A 21 1.71 8.39 -1.51
N ARG A 22 2.04 8.90 -0.31
CA ARG A 22 2.57 10.26 -0.12
C ARG A 22 3.95 10.49 -0.74
N GLN A 23 4.69 9.44 -1.06
CA GLN A 23 5.99 9.55 -1.73
C GLN A 23 5.88 9.70 -3.25
N ILE A 24 4.70 9.51 -3.84
CA ILE A 24 4.51 9.59 -5.29
C ILE A 24 4.75 11.04 -5.75
N PRO A 25 5.72 11.29 -6.65
CA PRO A 25 5.98 12.64 -7.14
C PRO A 25 4.78 13.22 -7.89
N ARG A 26 4.64 14.54 -7.85
CA ARG A 26 3.61 15.24 -8.63
C ARG A 26 3.75 14.93 -10.11
N GLY A 27 2.62 14.67 -10.78
CA GLY A 27 2.61 14.31 -12.21
C GLY A 27 3.02 12.86 -12.49
N LYS A 28 3.25 12.05 -11.46
CA LYS A 28 3.44 10.60 -11.56
C LYS A 28 2.24 9.87 -10.97
N VAL A 29 2.04 8.64 -11.42
CA VAL A 29 1.00 7.74 -10.93
C VAL A 29 1.65 6.40 -10.60
N ALA A 30 1.09 5.69 -9.63
CA ALA A 30 1.46 4.33 -9.29
C ALA A 30 0.20 3.45 -9.30
N THR A 31 0.34 2.20 -9.72
CA THR A 31 -0.77 1.23 -9.73
C THR A 31 -0.92 0.56 -8.37
N TYR A 32 -2.11 0.07 -8.05
CA TYR A 32 -2.34 -0.68 -6.81
C TYR A 32 -1.39 -1.88 -6.66
N GLY A 33 -1.06 -2.57 -7.76
CA GLY A 33 -0.10 -3.68 -7.74
C GLY A 33 1.35 -3.23 -7.50
N GLN A 34 1.71 -2.00 -7.86
CA GLN A 34 3.02 -1.44 -7.51
C GLN A 34 3.08 -1.08 -6.03
N ILE A 35 2.03 -0.46 -5.50
CA ILE A 35 1.92 -0.14 -4.07
C ILE A 35 1.93 -1.42 -3.23
N ALA A 36 1.18 -2.45 -3.65
CA ALA A 36 1.13 -3.74 -2.97
C ALA A 36 2.45 -4.54 -3.02
N LYS A 37 3.42 -4.15 -3.86
CA LYS A 37 4.78 -4.73 -3.86
C LYS A 37 5.75 -3.98 -2.94
N MET A 38 5.36 -2.81 -2.45
CA MET A 38 6.15 -1.98 -1.53
C MET A 38 5.79 -2.24 -0.07
N ILE A 39 4.77 -3.07 0.17
CA ILE A 39 4.30 -3.61 1.45
C ILE A 39 4.64 -5.09 1.46
#